data_AF-A0A4U1ACN4-F1
#
_entry.id   AF-A0A4U1ACN4-F1
#
_cell.length_a   1.000
_cell.length_b   1.000
_cell.length_c   1.000
_cell.angle_alpha   90.00
_cell.angle_beta   90.00
_cell.angle_gamma   90.00
#
_symmetry.space_group_name_H-M   'P 1'
#
loop_
_entity.id
_entity.type
_entity.pdbx_description
1 polymer ?
#
loop_
_entity_poly.entity_id
_entity_poly.type
_entity_poly.pdbx_seq_one_letter_code
_entity_poly.pdbx_strand_id
1 'polypeptide(L)'
;MAKVNISPNRTTDKTIRTIDRKREQERRKMFMKAKDHAPEFAAKLVQRLIDREIIETTSVSALREAFENQLNKLGYIEEFELQMKIAPVRTIAQDPNVVSLYFTQYIVEDLIEHPAIQDIFGDDLDIYRAVDSVFRVLRQ
;
A
#
# COMPACT_ATOMS: atom_id res chain seq x y z
N MET A 1 25.72 10.10 -20.03
CA MET A 1 24.27 9.91 -19.88
C MET A 1 23.58 11.14 -20.46
N ALA A 2 22.78 10.98 -21.53
CA ALA A 2 22.09 12.09 -22.16
C ALA A 2 20.99 12.62 -21.21
N LYS A 3 21.10 13.88 -20.78
CA LYS A 3 20.00 14.58 -20.11
C LYS A 3 18.91 14.80 -21.15
N VAL A 4 17.78 14.10 -20.99
CA VAL A 4 16.58 14.36 -21.79
C VAL A 4 16.12 15.78 -21.47
N ASN A 5 16.38 16.72 -22.38
CA ASN A 5 15.99 18.11 -22.24
C ASN A 5 14.54 18.23 -22.73
N ILE A 6 13.57 18.05 -21.82
CA ILE A 6 12.14 18.16 -22.15
C ILE A 6 11.84 19.65 -22.33
N SER A 7 11.72 20.10 -23.57
CA SER A 7 11.26 21.46 -23.88
C SER A 7 9.77 21.59 -23.51
N PRO A 8 9.37 22.59 -22.71
CA PRO A 8 7.97 22.77 -22.32
C PRO A 8 7.18 23.31 -23.51
N ASN A 9 6.54 22.41 -24.25
CA ASN A 9 5.59 22.78 -25.30
C ASN A 9 4.16 22.59 -24.77
N ARG A 10 3.17 23.38 -25.21
CA ARG A 10 1.78 23.30 -24.70
C ARG A 10 1.15 21.91 -24.86
N THR A 11 1.67 21.11 -25.79
CA THR A 11 1.30 19.71 -26.00
C THR A 11 1.88 18.77 -24.93
N THR A 12 3.10 19.00 -24.43
CA THR A 12 3.69 18.19 -23.35
C THR A 12 2.94 18.38 -22.04
N ASP A 13 2.52 19.61 -21.73
CA ASP A 13 1.73 19.90 -20.52
C ASP A 13 0.35 19.24 -20.54
N LYS A 14 -0.31 19.21 -21.71
CA LYS A 14 -1.59 18.50 -21.86
C LYS A 14 -1.43 17.00 -21.66
N THR A 15 -0.38 16.41 -22.22
CA THR A 15 -0.09 14.98 -22.07
C THR A 15 0.21 14.63 -20.61
N ILE A 16 1.03 15.44 -19.92
CA ILE A 16 1.35 15.25 -18.49
C ILE A 16 0.06 15.29 -17.65
N ARG A 17 -0.77 16.32 -17.82
CA ARG A 17 -2.04 16.44 -17.07
C ARG A 17 -2.99 15.26 -17.30
N THR A 18 -3.04 14.73 -18.51
CA THR A 18 -3.87 13.54 -18.81
C THR A 18 -3.33 12.30 -18.11
N ILE A 19 -2.01 12.11 -18.10
CA ILE A 19 -1.37 10.98 -17.42
C ILE A 19 -1.63 11.05 -15.90
N ASP A 20 -1.45 12.23 -15.29
CA ASP A 20 -1.66 12.41 -13.85
C ASP A 20 -3.12 12.13 -13.46
N ARG A 21 -4.08 12.65 -14.25
CA ARG A 21 -5.51 12.35 -14.04
C ARG A 21 -5.83 10.87 -14.15
N LYS A 22 -5.22 10.16 -15.10
CA LYS A 22 -5.45 8.73 -15.28
C LYS A 22 -4.90 7.93 -14.08
N ARG A 23 -3.68 8.25 -13.64
CA ARG A 23 -3.08 7.63 -12.44
C ARG A 23 -3.92 7.88 -11.20
N GLU A 24 -4.43 9.11 -11.04
CA GLU A 24 -5.32 9.45 -9.93
C GLU A 24 -6.61 8.63 -9.96
N GLN A 25 -7.22 8.49 -11.13
CA GLN A 25 -8.42 7.68 -11.30
C GLN A 25 -8.17 6.20 -11.01
N GLU A 26 -7.05 5.64 -11.49
CA GLU A 26 -6.64 4.27 -11.20
C GLU A 26 -6.42 4.06 -9.70
N ARG A 27 -5.74 5.00 -9.03
CA ARG A 27 -5.54 4.99 -7.58
C ARG A 27 -6.86 4.97 -6.82
N ARG A 28 -7.79 5.87 -7.14
CA ARG A 28 -9.12 5.91 -6.50
C ARG A 28 -9.89 4.61 -6.69
N LYS A 29 -9.85 4.02 -7.89
CA LYS A 29 -10.47 2.71 -8.14
C LYS A 29 -9.85 1.61 -7.28
N MET A 30 -8.52 1.58 -7.15
CA MET A 30 -7.85 0.62 -6.26
C MET A 30 -8.29 0.77 -4.81
N PHE A 31 -8.39 2.01 -4.31
CA PHE A 31 -8.79 2.27 -2.93
C PHE A 31 -10.25 1.87 -2.66
N MET A 32 -11.15 2.17 -3.59
CA MET A 32 -12.55 1.75 -3.46
C MET A 32 -12.67 0.22 -3.49
N LYS A 33 -12.00 -0.46 -4.42
CA LYS A 33 -11.98 -1.94 -4.45
C LYS A 33 -11.42 -2.55 -3.16
N ALA A 34 -10.35 -1.95 -2.61
CA ALA A 34 -9.73 -2.39 -1.36
C ALA A 34 -10.70 -2.27 -0.17
N LYS A 35 -11.42 -1.14 -0.11
CA LYS A 35 -12.45 -0.88 0.89
C LYS A 35 -13.66 -1.82 0.74
N ASP A 36 -14.16 -1.99 -0.47
CA ASP A 36 -15.37 -2.78 -0.74
C ASP A 36 -15.21 -4.27 -0.38
N HIS A 37 -13.96 -4.75 -0.31
CA HIS A 37 -13.60 -6.13 0.07
C HIS A 37 -12.67 -6.14 1.28
N ALA A 38 -12.82 -5.15 2.18
CA ALA A 38 -11.92 -4.97 3.31
C ALA A 38 -11.83 -6.21 4.22
N PRO A 39 -12.94 -6.89 4.60
CA PRO A 39 -12.89 -8.09 5.43
C PRO A 39 -12.10 -9.23 4.77
N GLU A 40 -12.31 -9.48 3.48
CA GLU A 40 -11.64 -10.56 2.74
C GLU A 40 -10.15 -10.28 2.58
N PHE A 41 -9.79 -9.03 2.30
CA PHE A 41 -8.39 -8.64 2.17
C PHE A 41 -7.68 -8.66 3.52
N ALA A 42 -8.30 -8.19 4.60
CA ALA A 42 -7.73 -8.24 5.93
C ALA A 42 -7.49 -9.69 6.37
N ALA A 43 -8.46 -10.58 6.17
CA ALA A 43 -8.29 -12.00 6.47
C ALA A 43 -7.14 -12.64 5.69
N LYS A 44 -7.05 -12.37 4.38
CA LYS A 44 -5.96 -12.87 3.52
C LYS A 44 -4.61 -12.30 3.90
N LEU A 45 -4.54 -11.02 4.25
CA LEU A 45 -3.31 -10.35 4.62
C LEU A 45 -2.75 -10.92 5.92
N VAL A 46 -3.57 -11.02 6.98
CA VAL A 46 -3.15 -11.61 8.26
C VAL A 46 -2.64 -13.03 8.04
N GLN A 47 -3.39 -13.85 7.31
CA GLN A 47 -2.97 -15.22 7.02
C GLN A 47 -1.62 -15.25 6.28
N ARG A 48 -1.46 -14.40 5.26
CA ARG A 48 -0.21 -14.34 4.47
C ARG A 48 0.99 -13.92 5.31
N LEU A 49 0.81 -12.98 6.24
CA LEU A 49 1.90 -12.51 7.10
C LEU A 49 2.31 -13.57 8.12
N ILE A 50 1.35 -14.32 8.67
CA ILE A 50 1.62 -15.46 9.57
C ILE A 50 2.31 -16.60 8.82
N ASP A 51 1.79 -17.00 7.65
CA ASP A 51 2.34 -18.09 6.84
C ASP A 51 3.79 -17.83 6.38
N ARG A 52 4.16 -16.54 6.29
CA ARG A 52 5.50 -16.09 5.91
C ARG A 52 6.39 -15.80 7.10
N GLU A 53 5.91 -16.05 8.32
CA GLU A 53 6.60 -15.75 9.58
C GLU A 53 7.03 -14.28 9.68
N ILE A 54 6.25 -13.37 9.09
CA ILE A 54 6.49 -11.92 9.14
C ILE A 54 5.90 -11.32 10.41
N ILE A 55 4.83 -11.91 10.96
CA ILE A 55 4.24 -11.46 12.22
C ILE A 55 4.02 -12.62 13.18
N GLU A 56 4.24 -12.36 14.45
CA GLU A 56 3.79 -13.21 15.55
C GLU A 56 2.73 -12.43 16.36
N THR A 57 1.61 -13.08 16.68
CA THR A 57 0.45 -12.40 17.27
C THR A 57 -0.29 -13.24 18.31
N THR A 58 -0.79 -12.55 19.34
CA THR A 58 -1.68 -13.14 20.34
C THR A 58 -3.14 -13.21 19.88
N SER A 59 -3.53 -12.46 18.83
CA SER A 59 -4.92 -12.43 18.36
C SER A 59 -5.03 -12.11 16.86
N VAL A 60 -5.25 -13.16 16.07
CA VAL A 60 -5.58 -13.08 14.64
C VAL A 60 -6.82 -12.20 14.39
N SER A 61 -7.83 -12.29 15.26
CA SER A 61 -9.06 -11.50 15.11
C SER A 61 -8.79 -10.00 15.26
N ALA A 62 -7.98 -9.61 16.24
CA ALA A 62 -7.66 -8.20 16.46
C ALA A 62 -6.86 -7.62 15.28
N LEU A 63 -5.92 -8.38 14.72
CA LEU A 63 -5.20 -7.93 13.53
C LEU A 63 -6.07 -7.83 12.29
N ARG A 64 -7.04 -8.75 12.12
CA ARG A 64 -8.01 -8.65 11.02
C ARG A 64 -8.81 -7.35 11.13
N GLU A 65 -9.32 -7.04 12.31
CA GLU A 65 -10.02 -5.78 12.56
C GLU A 65 -9.12 -4.55 12.30
N ALA A 66 -7.87 -4.58 12.76
CA ALA A 66 -6.91 -3.50 12.53
C ALA A 66 -6.67 -3.24 11.04
N PHE A 67 -6.40 -4.30 10.26
CA PHE A 67 -6.19 -4.15 8.81
C PHE A 67 -7.47 -3.78 8.07
N GLU A 68 -8.63 -4.30 8.46
CA GLU A 68 -9.93 -3.92 7.89
C GLU A 68 -10.21 -2.42 8.11
N ASN A 69 -9.92 -1.91 9.31
CA ASN A 69 -10.03 -0.50 9.63
C ASN A 69 -9.12 0.37 8.74
N GLN A 70 -7.90 -0.08 8.43
CA GLN A 70 -7.02 0.63 7.50
C GLN A 70 -7.53 0.59 6.06
N LEU A 71 -8.04 -0.56 5.59
CA LEU A 71 -8.64 -0.69 4.26
C LEU A 71 -9.85 0.25 4.10
N ASN A 72 -10.67 0.36 5.13
CA ASN A 72 -11.81 1.29 5.16
C ASN A 72 -11.38 2.77 5.10
N LYS A 73 -10.26 3.13 5.73
CA LYS A 73 -9.71 4.50 5.71
C LYS A 73 -9.11 4.90 4.37
N LEU A 74 -8.57 3.95 3.59
CA LEU A 74 -7.95 4.25 2.29
C LEU A 74 -8.90 4.97 1.32
N GLY A 75 -10.20 4.72 1.38
CA GLY A 75 -11.17 5.43 0.54
C GLY A 75 -11.26 6.94 0.78
N TYR A 76 -10.72 7.41 1.92
CA TYR A 76 -10.85 8.79 2.40
C TYR A 76 -9.51 9.48 2.67
N ILE A 77 -8.39 8.76 2.55
CA ILE A 77 -7.07 9.31 2.84
C ILE A 77 -6.75 10.47 1.88
N GLU A 78 -6.20 11.55 2.43
CA GLU A 78 -5.76 12.66 1.61
C GLU A 78 -4.48 12.30 0.84
N GLU A 79 -4.31 12.88 -0.34
CA GLU A 79 -3.14 12.60 -1.17
C GLU A 79 -1.83 12.95 -0.46
N PHE A 80 -1.79 14.07 0.24
CA PHE A 80 -0.60 14.50 0.96
C PHE A 80 -0.24 13.52 2.09
N GLU A 81 -1.22 13.13 2.90
CA GLU A 81 -1.04 12.14 3.97
C GLU A 81 -0.54 10.81 3.43
N LEU A 82 -1.16 10.32 2.34
CA LEU A 82 -0.71 9.11 1.66
C LEU A 82 0.74 9.21 1.20
N GLN A 83 1.10 10.31 0.53
CA GLN A 83 2.46 10.51 0.03
C GLN A 83 3.49 10.60 1.17
N MET A 84 3.14 11.27 2.26
CA MET A 84 3.99 11.31 3.46
C MET A 84 4.16 9.92 4.05
N LYS A 85 3.07 9.16 4.20
CA LYS A 85 3.11 7.82 4.77
C LYS A 85 4.01 6.89 3.95
N ILE A 86 3.84 6.84 2.63
CA ILE A 86 4.63 5.91 1.79
C ILE A 86 6.05 6.41 1.47
N ALA A 87 6.41 7.63 1.87
CA ALA A 87 7.69 8.23 1.51
C ALA A 87 8.92 7.36 1.84
N PRO A 88 9.00 6.69 3.01
CA PRO A 88 10.17 5.87 3.38
C PRO A 88 10.38 4.66 2.45
N VAL A 89 9.29 4.02 2.00
CA VAL A 89 9.31 2.78 1.20
C VAL A 89 9.04 3.02 -0.29
N ARG A 90 8.94 4.27 -0.76
CA ARG A 90 8.49 4.58 -2.13
C ARG A 90 9.36 3.99 -3.25
N THR A 91 10.62 3.68 -2.96
CA THR A 91 11.60 3.13 -3.92
C THR A 91 11.86 1.64 -3.73
N ILE A 92 11.04 0.95 -2.94
CA ILE A 92 11.27 -0.45 -2.57
C ILE A 92 11.15 -1.43 -3.76
N ALA A 93 10.40 -1.04 -4.79
CA ALA A 93 10.27 -1.76 -6.04
C ALA A 93 10.18 -0.78 -7.22
N GLN A 94 10.39 -1.29 -8.45
CA GLN A 94 10.42 -0.46 -9.67
C GLN A 94 9.06 0.16 -10.04
N ASP A 95 7.97 -0.58 -9.82
CA ASP A 95 6.59 -0.12 -10.04
C ASP A 95 5.71 -0.63 -8.89
N PRO A 96 5.81 0.00 -7.71
CA PRO A 96 5.19 -0.53 -6.51
C PRO A 96 3.70 -0.22 -6.44
N ASN A 97 2.89 -1.20 -6.05
CA ASN A 97 1.48 -1.00 -5.73
C ASN A 97 1.33 -0.06 -4.52
N VAL A 98 0.62 1.04 -4.71
CA VAL A 98 0.44 2.08 -3.68
C VAL A 98 -0.30 1.58 -2.43
N VAL A 99 -1.25 0.66 -2.59
CA VAL A 99 -1.92 0.01 -1.44
C VAL A 99 -0.89 -0.85 -0.70
N SER A 100 -0.08 -1.61 -1.44
CA SER A 100 0.98 -2.42 -0.83
C SER A 100 2.03 -1.57 -0.12
N LEU A 101 2.43 -0.42 -0.68
CA LEU A 101 3.33 0.53 0.00
C LEU A 101 2.74 1.05 1.30
N TYR A 102 1.46 1.46 1.27
CA TYR A 102 0.77 1.95 2.46
C TYR A 102 0.75 0.89 3.57
N PHE A 103 0.36 -0.35 3.24
CA PHE A 103 0.34 -1.42 4.23
C PHE A 103 1.72 -1.86 4.70
N THR A 104 2.74 -1.80 3.83
CA THR A 104 4.14 -2.06 4.23
C THR A 104 4.55 -1.06 5.30
N GLN A 105 4.33 0.24 5.05
CA GLN A 105 4.64 1.26 6.05
C GLN A 105 3.79 1.11 7.31
N TYR A 106 2.49 0.83 7.18
CA TYR A 106 1.62 0.62 8.33
C TYR A 106 2.11 -0.52 9.23
N ILE A 107 2.58 -1.62 8.62
CA ILE A 107 3.14 -2.77 9.36
C ILE A 107 4.42 -2.36 10.11
N VAL A 108 5.34 -1.68 9.42
CA VAL A 108 6.66 -1.33 9.96
C VAL A 108 6.56 -0.24 11.03
N GLU A 109 5.66 0.73 10.86
CA GLU A 109 5.63 1.95 11.69
C GLU A 109 4.55 1.93 12.78
N ASP A 110 3.35 1.43 12.48
CA ASP A 110 2.21 1.55 13.41
C ASP A 110 1.82 0.20 14.02
N LEU A 111 1.83 -0.87 13.22
CA LEU A 111 1.37 -2.18 13.67
C LEU A 111 2.29 -2.74 14.75
N ILE A 112 3.58 -2.41 14.72
CA ILE A 112 4.56 -2.83 15.73
C ILE A 112 4.15 -2.42 17.16
N GLU A 113 3.37 -1.34 17.31
CA GLU A 113 2.86 -0.87 18.60
C GLU A 113 1.49 -1.48 18.97
N HIS A 114 0.90 -2.30 18.10
CA HIS A 114 -0.42 -2.87 18.33
C HIS A 114 -0.38 -3.91 19.46
N PRO A 115 -1.29 -3.88 20.47
CA PRO A 115 -1.23 -4.75 21.65
C PRO A 115 -1.29 -6.26 21.36
N ALA A 116 -1.83 -6.64 20.20
CA ALA A 116 -1.89 -8.02 19.76
C ALA A 116 -0.63 -8.51 19.01
N ILE A 117 0.33 -7.64 18.71
CA ILE A 117 1.61 -8.02 18.10
C ILE A 117 2.58 -8.48 19.20
N GLN A 118 3.21 -9.62 18.96
CA GLN A 118 4.34 -10.09 19.75
C GLN A 118 5.65 -9.68 19.11
N ASP A 119 5.77 -9.88 17.79
CA ASP A 119 6.95 -9.49 17.03
C ASP A 119 6.63 -9.31 15.53
N ILE A 120 7.51 -8.58 14.82
CA ILE A 120 7.47 -8.38 13.37
C ILE A 120 8.87 -8.68 12.81
N PHE A 121 8.93 -9.56 11.81
CA PHE A 121 10.16 -10.05 11.20
C PHE A 121 10.24 -9.71 9.70
N GLY A 122 11.46 -9.80 9.17
CA GLY A 122 11.78 -9.54 7.77
C GLY A 122 12.21 -8.08 7.53
N ASP A 123 12.84 -7.85 6.38
CA ASP A 123 13.12 -6.49 5.93
C ASP A 123 11.90 -5.87 5.21
N ASP A 124 11.95 -4.57 4.94
CA ASP A 124 10.85 -3.87 4.27
C ASP A 124 10.46 -4.54 2.95
N LEU A 125 11.43 -5.12 2.22
CA LEU A 125 11.20 -5.71 0.90
C LEU A 125 10.46 -7.06 1.03
N ASP A 126 10.80 -7.85 2.03
CA ASP A 126 10.11 -9.09 2.36
C ASP A 126 8.66 -8.82 2.80
N ILE A 127 8.46 -7.83 3.67
CA ILE A 127 7.12 -7.36 4.07
C ILE A 127 6.34 -6.89 2.84
N TYR A 128 6.95 -6.04 2.00
CA TYR A 128 6.32 -5.55 0.78
C TYR A 128 5.91 -6.68 -0.16
N ARG A 129 6.76 -7.68 -0.38
CA ARG A 129 6.45 -8.83 -1.24
C ARG A 129 5.28 -9.66 -0.72
N ALA A 130 5.21 -9.87 0.60
CA ALA A 130 4.10 -10.59 1.21
C ALA A 130 2.79 -9.80 1.07
N VAL A 131 2.83 -8.51 1.36
CA VAL A 131 1.68 -7.59 1.22
C VAL A 131 1.23 -7.53 -0.25
N ASP A 132 2.14 -7.32 -1.20
CA ASP A 132 1.82 -7.20 -2.61
C ASP A 132 1.25 -8.47 -3.22
N SER A 133 1.68 -9.64 -2.72
CA SER A 133 1.11 -10.92 -3.13
C SER A 133 -0.40 -11.05 -2.85
N VAL A 134 -0.94 -10.24 -1.93
CA VAL A 134 -2.37 -10.13 -1.62
C VAL A 134 -3.02 -9.02 -2.46
N PHE A 135 -2.41 -7.84 -2.51
CA PHE A 135 -3.03 -6.65 -3.09
C PHE A 135 -2.77 -6.43 -4.58
N ARG A 136 -1.88 -7.20 -5.23
CA ARG A 136 -1.60 -7.04 -6.68
C ARG A 136 -2.85 -7.13 -7.54
N VAL A 137 -3.87 -7.87 -7.08
CA VAL A 137 -5.15 -8.03 -7.80
C VAL A 137 -5.93 -6.72 -7.94
N LEU A 138 -5.65 -5.72 -7.10
CA LEU A 138 -6.29 -4.41 -7.17
C LEU A 138 -5.89 -3.62 -8.43
N ARG A 139 -4.72 -3.93 -9.01
CA ARG A 139 -4.24 -3.32 -10.25
C ARG A 139 -4.91 -3.86 -11.52
N GLN A 140 -5.72 -4.92 -11.41
CA GLN A 140 -6.44 -5.55 -12.52
C GLN A 140 -7.81 -4.90 -12.76
#